data_AF-A0A9P5H972-F1
#
_entry.id   AF-A0A9P5H972-F1
#
_cell.length_a   1.000
_cell.length_b   1.000
_cell.length_c   1.000
_cell.angle_alpha   90.00
_cell.angle_beta   90.00
_cell.angle_gamma   90.00
#
_symmetry.space_group_name_H-M   'P 1'
#
loop_
_entity.id
_entity.type
_entity.pdbx_description
1 polymer ?
#
loop_
_entity_poly.entity_id
_entity_poly.type
_entity_poly.pdbx_seq_one_letter_code
_entity_poly.pdbx_strand_id
1 'polypeptide(L)'
;MAAPLSTAAILGGMAEALPTHPAGDDSSDLASSYEAIALLIHAYMVALGFKLQGFDEDKKIPECASLAPRLPPQWNTGFGSLSFVYSHKQSAMTFVIRVDRMGGKVEVRGLAVGDENIHRFERTVRDVVKSSGLPVRITMNGDNEDRSDLPNRLRGVFVSEEAIASTSIFLYLQEQTD
;
A
#
# COMPACT_ATOMS: atom_id res chain seq x y z
N MET A 1 18.90 10.67 11.37
CA MET A 1 18.33 10.00 10.18
C MET A 1 17.08 9.26 10.62
N ALA A 2 15.92 9.53 10.00
CA ALA A 2 14.70 8.81 10.35
C ALA A 2 14.82 7.35 9.89
N ALA A 3 14.42 6.40 10.72
CA ALA A 3 14.38 5.00 10.31
C ALA A 3 13.33 4.85 9.20
N PRO A 4 13.69 4.31 8.02
CA PRO A 4 12.79 4.26 6.86
C PRO A 4 11.50 3.47 7.16
N LEU A 5 11.56 2.55 8.13
CA LEU A 5 10.46 1.69 8.54
C LEU A 5 9.78 2.12 9.85
N SER A 6 10.03 3.35 10.32
CA SER A 6 9.29 3.87 11.49
C SER A 6 7.80 4.06 11.16
N THR A 7 6.92 3.83 12.13
CA THR A 7 5.46 4.01 11.96
C THR A 7 5.10 5.37 11.37
N ALA A 8 5.79 6.44 11.80
CA ALA A 8 5.58 7.79 11.26
C ALA A 8 5.97 7.90 9.77
N ALA A 9 7.10 7.30 9.36
CA ALA A 9 7.53 7.29 7.96
C ALA A 9 6.56 6.49 7.08
N ILE A 10 6.08 5.34 7.56
CA ILE A 10 5.11 4.51 6.84
C ILE A 10 3.77 5.23 6.69
N LEU A 11 3.25 5.86 7.75
CA LEU A 11 2.02 6.65 7.66
C LEU A 11 2.16 7.86 6.72
N GLY A 12 3.32 8.52 6.71
CA GLY A 12 3.64 9.56 5.74
C GLY A 12 3.67 9.00 4.31
N GLY A 13 4.30 7.85 4.10
CA GLY A 13 4.33 7.16 2.80
C GLY A 13 2.93 6.77 2.31
N MET A 14 2.06 6.28 3.19
CA MET A 14 0.66 6.02 2.86
C MET A 14 -0.09 7.30 2.45
N ALA A 15 0.13 8.40 3.18
CA ALA A 15 -0.49 9.70 2.89
C ALA A 15 -0.04 10.26 1.53
N GLU A 16 1.24 10.13 1.18
CA GLU A 16 1.77 10.54 -0.12
C GLU A 16 1.36 9.61 -1.26
N ALA A 17 1.11 8.33 -0.97
CA ALA A 17 0.75 7.33 -1.97
C ALA A 17 -0.71 7.42 -2.44
N LEU A 18 -1.63 7.97 -1.65
CA LEU A 18 -3.02 8.13 -2.11
C LEU A 18 -3.08 8.97 -3.40
N PRO A 19 -3.91 8.57 -4.40
CA PRO A 19 -4.10 9.35 -5.62
C PRO A 19 -4.50 10.80 -5.34
N THR A 20 -4.36 11.66 -6.34
CA THR A 20 -4.85 13.04 -6.24
C THR A 20 -6.38 13.03 -6.17
N HIS A 21 -6.93 13.64 -5.11
CA HIS A 21 -8.36 13.88 -4.94
C HIS A 21 -8.82 14.98 -5.91
N PRO A 22 -9.76 14.70 -6.83
CA PRO A 22 -10.26 15.70 -7.75
C PRO A 22 -11.07 16.79 -7.04
N ALA A 23 -10.94 18.05 -7.47
CA ALA A 23 -11.76 19.14 -6.96
C ALA A 23 -13.25 18.87 -7.23
N GLY A 24 -14.08 18.98 -6.18
CA GLY A 24 -15.52 18.72 -6.26
C GLY A 24 -15.92 17.24 -6.28
N ASP A 25 -14.97 16.30 -6.13
CA ASP A 25 -15.30 14.90 -5.87
C ASP A 25 -15.69 14.72 -4.41
N ASP A 26 -16.84 14.11 -4.15
CA ASP A 26 -17.32 13.79 -2.80
C ASP A 26 -17.05 12.35 -2.34
N SER A 27 -16.36 11.57 -3.18
CA SER A 27 -15.98 10.20 -2.91
C SER A 27 -14.89 10.08 -1.83
N SER A 28 -14.66 8.86 -1.36
CA SER A 28 -13.60 8.54 -0.41
C SER A 28 -12.31 8.14 -1.13
N ASP A 29 -11.17 8.61 -0.64
CA ASP A 29 -9.85 8.22 -1.15
C ASP A 29 -9.39 6.83 -0.66
N LEU A 30 -9.99 6.35 0.44
CA LEU A 30 -9.78 5.00 0.96
C LEU A 30 -11.09 4.48 1.55
N ALA A 31 -11.68 3.48 0.90
CA ALA A 31 -13.04 3.05 1.23
C ALA A 31 -13.10 1.82 2.13
N SER A 32 -12.14 0.90 1.99
CA SER A 32 -12.23 -0.43 2.59
C SER A 32 -11.01 -0.84 3.41
N SER A 33 -11.21 -1.79 4.33
CA SER A 33 -10.11 -2.34 5.14
C SER A 33 -9.04 -3.05 4.31
N TYR A 34 -9.43 -3.63 3.17
CA TYR A 34 -8.49 -4.31 2.26
C TYR A 34 -7.62 -3.30 1.52
N GLU A 35 -8.21 -2.18 1.08
CA GLU A 35 -7.47 -1.05 0.52
C GLU A 35 -6.49 -0.47 1.54
N ALA A 36 -6.89 -0.35 2.80
CA ALA A 36 -6.00 0.16 3.86
C ALA A 36 -4.76 -0.73 4.05
N ILE A 37 -4.95 -2.05 4.04
CA ILE A 37 -3.85 -3.03 4.15
C ILE A 37 -2.98 -3.01 2.89
N ALA A 38 -3.59 -2.91 1.70
CA ALA A 38 -2.86 -2.79 0.44
C ALA A 38 -2.02 -1.51 0.35
N LEU A 39 -2.56 -0.37 0.78
CA LEU A 39 -1.86 0.90 0.85
C LEU A 39 -0.71 0.85 1.87
N LEU A 40 -0.93 0.21 3.03
CA LEU A 40 0.13 -0.01 4.02
C LEU A 40 1.28 -0.80 3.42
N ILE A 41 0.96 -1.89 2.73
CA ILE A 41 1.97 -2.74 2.08
C ILE A 41 2.74 -1.96 1.00
N HIS A 42 2.03 -1.18 0.18
CA HIS A 42 2.67 -0.33 -0.80
C HIS A 42 3.66 0.67 -0.17
N ALA A 43 3.25 1.33 0.93
CA ALA A 43 4.12 2.27 1.64
C ALA A 43 5.40 1.60 2.17
N TYR A 44 5.31 0.36 2.67
CA TYR A 44 6.48 -0.43 3.04
C TYR A 44 7.39 -0.76 1.85
N MET A 45 6.82 -1.21 0.74
CA MET A 45 7.60 -1.52 -0.47
C MET A 45 8.37 -0.29 -0.96
N VAL A 46 7.71 0.88 -1.01
CA VAL A 46 8.34 2.14 -1.39
C VAL A 46 9.43 2.57 -0.38
N ALA A 47 9.17 2.43 0.92
CA ALA A 47 10.14 2.74 1.97
C ALA A 47 11.41 1.87 1.89
N LEU A 48 11.28 0.63 1.39
CA LEU A 48 12.38 -0.29 1.14
C LEU A 48 13.09 -0.05 -0.20
N GLY A 49 12.59 0.88 -1.04
CA GLY A 49 13.22 1.24 -2.31
C GLY A 49 12.65 0.50 -3.53
N PHE A 50 11.58 -0.26 -3.38
CA PHE A 50 10.86 -0.85 -4.50
C PHE A 50 10.11 0.22 -5.29
N LYS A 51 10.08 0.07 -6.60
CA LYS A 51 9.42 0.99 -7.53
C LYS A 51 8.24 0.30 -8.19
N LEU A 52 7.04 0.84 -7.99
CA LEU A 52 5.83 0.33 -8.63
C LEU A 52 5.95 0.41 -10.16
N GLN A 53 5.59 -0.68 -10.83
CA GLN A 53 5.62 -0.85 -12.28
C GLN A 53 4.22 -1.02 -12.87
N GLY A 54 3.23 -1.42 -12.08
CA GLY A 54 1.87 -1.67 -12.54
C GLY A 54 1.10 -2.54 -11.55
N PHE A 55 -0.06 -3.02 -11.99
CA PHE A 55 -0.95 -3.86 -11.19
C PHE A 55 -1.11 -5.29 -11.77
N ASP A 56 -0.50 -5.54 -12.93
CA ASP A 56 -0.50 -6.81 -13.65
C ASP A 56 0.93 -7.04 -14.18
N GLU A 57 1.43 -8.28 -14.04
CA GLU A 57 2.82 -8.66 -14.34
C GLU A 57 3.15 -8.45 -15.82
N ASP A 58 2.16 -8.72 -16.68
CA ASP A 58 2.29 -8.62 -18.13
C ASP A 58 2.08 -7.18 -18.63
N LYS A 59 1.59 -6.28 -17.78
CA LYS A 59 1.18 -4.92 -18.16
C LYS A 59 1.76 -3.87 -17.22
N LYS A 60 2.98 -3.46 -17.53
CA LYS A 60 3.58 -2.27 -16.92
C LYS A 60 2.81 -1.02 -17.31
N ILE A 61 2.63 -0.13 -16.34
CA ILE A 61 1.92 1.14 -16.47
C ILE A 61 2.97 2.25 -16.31
N PRO A 62 3.34 2.97 -17.38
CA PRO A 62 4.32 4.06 -17.30
C PRO A 62 3.92 5.15 -16.29
N GLU A 63 2.62 5.38 -16.11
CA GLU A 63 2.09 6.36 -15.16
C GLU A 63 2.50 6.09 -13.71
N CYS A 64 2.74 4.82 -13.32
CA CYS A 64 3.22 4.48 -11.99
C CYS A 64 4.55 5.18 -11.66
N ALA A 65 5.45 5.30 -12.65
CA ALA A 65 6.74 5.96 -12.47
C ALA A 65 6.60 7.49 -12.51
N SER A 66 5.72 8.04 -13.35
CA SER A 66 5.54 9.49 -13.47
C SER A 66 4.77 10.10 -12.30
N LEU A 67 3.86 9.35 -11.67
CA LEU A 67 3.06 9.81 -10.54
C LEU A 67 3.72 9.56 -9.18
N ALA A 68 4.76 8.71 -9.11
CA ALA A 68 5.41 8.34 -7.87
C ALA A 68 5.77 9.58 -7.01
N PRO A 69 5.46 9.58 -5.70
CA PRO A 69 4.98 8.45 -4.91
C PRO A 69 3.48 8.16 -5.01
N ARG A 70 2.69 8.98 -5.71
CA ARG A 70 1.23 8.80 -5.83
C ARG A 70 0.89 7.57 -6.66
N LEU A 71 -0.12 6.84 -6.20
CA LEU A 71 -0.73 5.75 -6.95
C LEU A 71 -1.62 6.32 -8.08
N PRO A 72 -1.63 5.68 -9.26
CA PRO A 72 -2.64 5.93 -10.28
C PRO A 72 -4.08 5.76 -9.74
N PRO A 73 -5.08 6.53 -10.21
CA PRO A 73 -6.46 6.45 -9.72
C PRO A 73 -7.08 5.04 -9.74
N GLN A 74 -6.63 4.18 -10.65
CA GLN A 74 -7.12 2.81 -10.84
C GLN A 74 -6.52 1.76 -9.88
N TRP A 75 -5.66 2.16 -8.94
CA TRP A 75 -4.90 1.23 -8.08
C TRP A 75 -5.76 0.26 -7.25
N ASN A 76 -6.99 0.65 -6.90
CA ASN A 76 -7.91 -0.13 -6.08
C ASN A 76 -9.12 -0.70 -6.85
N THR A 77 -9.07 -0.75 -8.19
CA THR A 77 -10.19 -1.24 -9.03
C THR A 77 -10.43 -2.75 -8.95
N GLY A 78 -9.48 -3.51 -8.39
CA GLY A 78 -9.58 -4.97 -8.27
C GLY A 78 -10.64 -5.39 -7.25
N PHE A 79 -11.65 -6.13 -7.70
CA PHE A 79 -12.73 -6.60 -6.84
C PHE A 79 -12.26 -7.72 -5.91
N GLY A 80 -11.95 -7.39 -4.66
CA GLY A 80 -11.53 -8.37 -3.65
C GLY A 80 -10.11 -8.92 -3.82
N SER A 81 -9.34 -8.41 -4.77
CA SER A 81 -7.93 -8.74 -4.97
C SER A 81 -7.20 -7.54 -5.54
N LEU A 82 -6.19 -7.05 -4.83
CA LEU A 82 -5.32 -5.95 -5.28
C LEU A 82 -3.93 -6.50 -5.54
N SER A 83 -3.37 -6.15 -6.69
CA SER A 83 -2.08 -6.66 -7.15
C SER A 83 -1.16 -5.49 -7.45
N PHE A 84 0.10 -5.57 -7.02
CA PHE A 84 1.13 -4.57 -7.26
C PHE A 84 2.37 -5.27 -7.78
N VAL A 85 2.94 -4.71 -8.85
CA VAL A 85 4.14 -5.22 -9.49
C VAL A 85 5.26 -4.22 -9.26
N TYR A 86 6.38 -4.69 -8.74
CA TYR A 86 7.51 -3.85 -8.36
C TYR A 86 8.79 -4.28 -9.07
N SER A 87 9.72 -3.33 -9.20
CA SER A 87 11.13 -3.58 -9.46
C SER A 87 11.97 -3.09 -8.29
N HIS A 88 13.20 -3.60 -8.17
CA HIS A 88 14.16 -3.12 -7.17
C HIS A 88 15.51 -2.81 -7.83
N LYS A 89 16.26 -1.83 -7.34
CA LYS A 89 17.54 -1.44 -7.98
C LYS A 89 18.65 -2.49 -7.83
N GLN A 90 18.55 -3.35 -6.81
CA GLN A 90 19.55 -4.38 -6.50
C GLN A 90 19.21 -5.75 -7.10
N SER A 91 18.04 -5.91 -7.74
CA SER A 91 17.62 -7.17 -8.36
C SER A 91 17.06 -6.93 -9.76
N ALA A 92 17.36 -7.82 -10.69
CA ALA A 92 16.76 -7.81 -12.03
C ALA A 92 15.35 -8.43 -12.04
N MET A 93 14.90 -8.98 -10.91
CA MET A 93 13.60 -9.65 -10.81
C MET A 93 12.44 -8.65 -10.75
N THR A 94 11.28 -9.13 -11.19
CA THR A 94 10.00 -8.47 -10.95
C THR A 94 9.40 -9.06 -9.68
N PHE A 95 8.85 -8.22 -8.81
CA PHE A 95 8.24 -8.67 -7.56
C PHE A 95 6.74 -8.41 -7.60
N VAL A 96 5.94 -9.44 -7.33
CA VAL A 96 4.48 -9.33 -7.35
C VAL A 96 3.96 -9.47 -5.94
N ILE A 97 3.15 -8.51 -5.51
CA ILE A 97 2.43 -8.54 -4.24
C ILE A 97 0.94 -8.58 -4.51
N ARG A 98 0.24 -9.53 -3.92
CA ARG A 98 -1.22 -9.64 -3.96
C ARG A 98 -1.82 -9.55 -2.58
N VAL A 99 -2.92 -8.83 -2.47
CA VAL A 99 -3.72 -8.64 -1.25
C VAL A 99 -5.12 -9.09 -1.57
N ASP A 100 -5.46 -10.28 -1.08
CA ASP A 100 -6.69 -10.99 -1.41
C ASP A 100 -7.66 -10.98 -0.22
N ARG A 101 -8.91 -10.65 -0.51
CA ARG A 101 -10.01 -10.71 0.46
C ARG A 101 -10.47 -12.16 0.62
N MET A 102 -10.44 -12.66 1.86
CA MET A 102 -10.90 -14.00 2.23
C MET A 102 -11.94 -13.92 3.35
N GLY A 103 -13.17 -13.51 3.01
CA GLY A 103 -14.26 -13.37 3.99
C GLY A 103 -13.98 -12.26 5.02
N GLY A 104 -13.63 -12.64 6.25
CA GLY A 104 -13.22 -11.74 7.34
C GLY A 104 -11.70 -11.66 7.54
N LYS A 105 -10.94 -12.30 6.65
CA LYS A 105 -9.48 -12.37 6.65
C LYS A 105 -8.93 -11.73 5.38
N VAL A 106 -7.66 -11.35 5.44
CA VAL A 106 -6.86 -10.95 4.29
C VAL A 106 -5.70 -11.93 4.13
N GLU A 107 -5.47 -12.38 2.92
CA GLU A 107 -4.22 -13.06 2.54
C GLU A 107 -3.34 -12.07 1.81
N VAL A 108 -2.07 -12.02 2.20
CA VAL A 108 -1.05 -11.23 1.50
C VAL A 108 0.00 -12.19 0.99
N ARG A 109 0.28 -12.13 -0.30
CA ARG A 109 1.24 -12.99 -0.99
C ARG A 109 2.28 -12.16 -1.71
N GLY A 110 3.52 -12.61 -1.66
CA GLY A 110 4.65 -12.00 -2.34
C GLY A 110 5.47 -13.08 -3.03
N LEU A 111 5.90 -12.78 -4.26
CA LEU A 111 6.85 -13.61 -4.99
C LEU A 111 7.78 -12.74 -5.83
N ALA A 112 8.98 -13.27 -6.08
CA ALA A 112 9.85 -12.78 -7.14
C ALA A 112 9.61 -13.64 -8.39
N VAL A 113 9.31 -13.02 -9.52
CA VAL A 113 9.02 -13.72 -10.78
C VAL A 113 10.26 -14.50 -11.21
N GLY A 114 10.10 -15.81 -11.40
CA GLY A 114 11.19 -16.74 -11.70
C GLY A 114 11.79 -17.43 -10.47
N ASP A 115 11.38 -17.05 -9.25
CA ASP A 115 11.61 -17.84 -8.03
C ASP A 115 10.49 -18.89 -7.87
N GLU A 116 10.82 -20.04 -7.30
CA GLU A 116 9.85 -21.10 -6.98
C GLU A 116 9.10 -20.85 -5.67
N ASN A 117 9.58 -19.92 -4.84
CA ASN A 117 9.03 -19.67 -3.51
C ASN A 117 7.98 -18.54 -3.50
N ILE A 118 6.81 -18.85 -2.93
CA ILE A 118 5.75 -17.88 -2.67
C ILE A 118 5.60 -17.70 -1.17
N HIS A 119 5.87 -16.49 -0.68
CA HIS A 119 5.67 -16.14 0.71
C HIS A 119 4.26 -15.62 0.91
N ARG A 120 3.58 -16.10 1.94
CA ARG A 120 2.22 -15.70 2.24
C ARG A 120 1.99 -15.62 3.73
N PHE A 121 1.13 -14.70 4.12
CA PHE A 121 0.58 -14.67 5.47
C PHE A 121 -0.89 -14.30 5.43
N GLU A 122 -1.58 -14.67 6.49
CA GLU A 122 -2.98 -14.36 6.69
C GLU A 122 -3.14 -13.55 7.98
N ARG A 123 -4.07 -12.59 7.96
CA ARG A 123 -4.53 -11.89 9.16
C ARG A 123 -6.04 -11.75 9.16
N THR A 124 -6.62 -11.82 10.35
CA THR A 124 -8.00 -11.41 10.57
C THR A 124 -8.09 -9.89 10.43
N VAL A 125 -8.99 -9.39 9.59
CA VAL A 125 -9.04 -7.96 9.23
C VAL A 125 -9.28 -7.06 10.44
N ARG A 126 -10.17 -7.47 11.35
CA ARG A 126 -10.50 -6.70 12.57
C ARG A 126 -9.34 -6.60 13.58
N ASP A 127 -8.30 -7.44 13.42
CA ASP A 127 -7.10 -7.41 14.26
C ASP A 127 -6.04 -6.44 13.69
N VAL A 128 -6.28 -5.88 12.51
CA VAL A 128 -5.38 -4.95 11.82
C VAL A 128 -6.04 -3.59 11.61
N VAL A 129 -7.27 -3.57 11.10
CA VAL A 129 -8.00 -2.36 10.72
C VAL A 129 -9.19 -2.13 11.63
N LYS A 130 -9.31 -0.88 12.11
CA LYS A 130 -10.45 -0.35 12.83
C LYS A 130 -11.47 0.19 11.82
N SER A 131 -12.57 -0.53 11.61
CA SER A 131 -13.61 -0.14 10.63
C SER A 131 -14.17 1.26 10.84
N SER A 132 -14.21 1.77 12.09
CA SER A 132 -14.68 3.13 12.37
C SER A 132 -13.73 4.24 11.94
N GLY A 133 -12.50 3.91 11.52
CA GLY A 133 -11.55 4.85 10.93
C GLY A 133 -11.71 5.02 9.42
N LEU A 134 -12.65 4.28 8.81
CA LEU A 134 -12.98 4.33 7.39
C LEU A 134 -14.39 4.90 7.18
N PRO A 135 -14.68 5.52 6.01
CA PRO A 135 -13.73 5.82 4.94
C PRO A 135 -12.77 6.97 5.31
N VAL A 136 -11.62 7.05 4.63
CA VAL A 136 -10.73 8.22 4.70
C VAL A 136 -10.97 9.09 3.47
N ARG A 137 -11.03 10.40 3.71
CA ARG A 137 -11.07 11.43 2.66
C ARG A 137 -10.00 12.49 2.95
N ILE A 138 -9.30 12.89 1.91
CA ILE A 138 -8.31 13.97 1.92
C ILE A 138 -9.05 15.28 2.14
N THR A 139 -8.54 16.11 3.04
CA THR A 139 -9.11 17.43 3.30
C THR A 139 -8.85 18.34 2.09
N MET A 140 -9.83 19.15 1.69
CA MET A 140 -9.66 20.13 0.61
C MET A 140 -9.63 21.55 1.18
N ASN A 141 -8.71 22.38 0.69
CA ASN A 141 -8.62 23.81 0.96
C ASN A 141 -8.82 24.58 -0.35
N GLY A 142 -10.08 24.89 -0.66
CA GLY A 142 -10.47 25.33 -2.00
C GLY A 142 -10.29 24.18 -3.00
N ASP A 143 -9.56 24.45 -4.08
CA ASP A 143 -9.27 23.47 -5.13
C ASP A 143 -8.00 22.63 -4.86
N ASN A 144 -7.30 22.88 -3.75
CA ASN A 144 -6.06 22.18 -3.41
C ASN A 144 -6.27 21.17 -2.27
N GLU A 145 -5.56 20.05 -2.33
CA GLU A 145 -5.49 19.10 -1.24
C GLU A 145 -4.72 19.67 -0.03
N ASP A 146 -5.25 19.43 1.16
CA ASP A 146 -4.53 19.53 2.42
C ASP A 146 -4.28 18.13 2.97
N ARG A 147 -3.03 17.67 2.87
CA ARG A 147 -2.58 16.36 3.37
C ARG A 147 -1.93 16.44 4.76
N SER A 148 -1.94 17.61 5.42
CA SER A 148 -1.21 17.81 6.68
C SER A 148 -1.72 16.94 7.83
N ASP A 149 -3.01 16.61 7.84
CA ASP A 149 -3.64 15.77 8.86
C ASP A 149 -3.81 14.29 8.44
N LEU A 150 -3.55 13.99 7.17
CA LEU A 150 -3.78 12.68 6.57
C LEU A 150 -3.00 11.53 7.24
N PRO A 151 -1.71 11.67 7.61
CA PRO A 151 -1.01 10.63 8.37
C PRO A 151 -1.67 10.31 9.72
N ASN A 152 -2.25 11.32 10.40
CA ASN A 152 -2.96 11.12 11.67
C ASN A 152 -4.32 10.46 11.47
N ARG A 153 -5.03 10.77 10.37
CA ARG A 153 -6.26 10.06 10.00
C ARG A 153 -5.98 8.60 9.67
N LEU A 154 -4.95 8.33 8.85
CA LEU A 154 -4.52 6.98 8.48
C LEU A 154 -4.08 6.17 9.70
N ARG A 155 -3.43 6.80 10.69
CA ARG A 155 -3.15 6.15 11.98
C ARG A 155 -4.42 5.64 12.64
N GLY A 156 -5.51 6.41 12.61
CA GLY A 156 -6.82 6.06 13.15
C GLY A 156 -7.53 4.91 12.43
N VAL A 157 -7.06 4.53 11.23
CA VAL A 157 -7.56 3.36 10.47
C VAL A 157 -7.05 2.06 11.07
N PHE A 158 -5.90 2.04 11.74
CA PHE A 158 -5.31 0.82 12.30
C PHE A 158 -5.63 0.66 13.78
N VAL A 159 -5.67 -0.60 14.26
CA VAL A 159 -6.01 -0.88 15.66
C VAL A 159 -4.91 -0.49 16.65
N SER A 160 -3.65 -0.50 16.21
CA SER A 160 -2.47 -0.16 17.01
C SER A 160 -1.26 0.13 16.13
N GLU A 161 -0.19 0.69 16.71
CA GLU A 161 1.10 0.81 15.99
C GLU A 161 1.73 -0.55 15.70
N GLU A 162 1.48 -1.56 16.53
CA GLU A 162 1.97 -2.92 16.31
C GLU A 162 1.31 -3.55 15.07
N ALA A 163 0.03 -3.26 14.82
CA ALA A 163 -0.66 -3.68 13.60
C ALA A 163 -0.07 -3.03 12.34
N ILE A 164 0.50 -1.83 12.46
CA ILE A 164 1.23 -1.16 11.38
C ILE A 164 2.60 -1.83 11.20
N ALA A 165 3.34 -2.04 12.30
CA ALA A 165 4.72 -2.56 12.29
C ALA A 165 4.84 -4.06 11.95
N SER A 166 3.81 -4.86 12.21
CA SER A 166 3.86 -6.33 12.03
C SER A 166 3.74 -6.71 10.57
N THR A 167 4.86 -6.87 9.86
CA THR A 167 4.84 -7.39 8.49
C THR A 167 6.04 -8.27 8.16
N SER A 168 5.86 -9.57 8.42
CA SER A 168 6.89 -10.61 8.20
C SER A 168 7.30 -10.79 6.73
N ILE A 169 6.47 -10.37 5.76
CA ILE A 169 6.74 -10.58 4.33
C ILE A 169 7.85 -9.69 3.77
N PHE A 170 8.09 -8.53 4.39
CA PHE A 170 9.06 -7.57 3.88
C PHE A 170 10.50 -8.02 4.09
N LEU A 171 10.76 -8.74 5.18
CA LEU A 171 12.08 -9.32 5.44
C LEU A 171 12.48 -10.28 4.32
N TYR A 172 11.54 -11.15 3.89
CA TYR A 172 11.81 -12.07 2.79
C TYR A 172 12.12 -11.37 1.47
N LEU A 173 11.30 -10.40 1.06
CA LEU A 173 11.50 -9.73 -0.23
C LEU A 173 12.78 -8.90 -0.22
N GLN A 174 13.19 -8.38 0.93
CA GLN A 174 14.46 -7.71 1.10
C GLN A 174 15.64 -8.69 0.96
N GLU A 175 15.56 -9.91 1.53
CA GLU A 175 16.56 -10.97 1.33
C GLU A 175 16.74 -11.35 -0.15
N GLN A 176 15.70 -11.25 -0.98
CA GLN A 176 15.77 -11.50 -2.43
C GLN A 176 16.35 -10.33 -3.24
N THR A 177 16.65 -9.22 -2.58
CA THR A 177 17.27 -8.04 -3.20
C THR A 177 18.72 -7.84 -2.82
N ASP A 178 19.24 -8.56 -1.83
CA ASP A 178 20.65 -8.57 -1.43
C ASP A 178 21.44 -9.67 -2.15
#